data_AF-A0A7J7HDB8-F1
#
_entry.id   AF-A0A7J7HDB8-F1
#
_cell.length_a   1.000
_cell.length_b   1.000
_cell.length_c   1.000
_cell.angle_alpha   90.00
_cell.angle_beta   90.00
_cell.angle_gamma   90.00
#
_symmetry.space_group_name_H-M   'P 1'
#
loop_
_entity.id
_entity.type
_entity.pdbx_description
1 polymer ?
#
loop_
_entity_poly.entity_id
_entity_poly.type
_entity_poly.pdbx_seq_one_letter_code
_entity_poly.pdbx_strand_id
1 'polypeptide(L)'
;MDQQGHGQPPVMGVVGSSAQMPYGVGPYQANQMMRPSAPPPVGSTQSPQTGGTSALPAQLAQHQLAYPHIHQQQQQQLQQQLQGFWASQYQEIEQTSDFKNHSLPLARIKKIMKADEDVRMISAEAPVVFARACEMFTLELTLRSWNHTEENKRRTLQKNDIAAAITRNEIFDFLVDIVPREDLKDEVLASMPRGTLPVGGPD
;
A
#
# COMPACT_ATOMS: atom_id res chain seq x y z
N MET A 1 30.32 53.17 48.59
CA MET A 1 30.40 53.94 47.33
C MET A 1 29.52 53.30 46.23
N ASP A 2 28.23 53.12 46.52
CA ASP A 2 27.10 53.93 46.02
C ASP A 2 26.93 54.33 44.53
N GLN A 3 25.64 54.37 44.14
CA GLN A 3 24.96 54.95 42.96
C GLN A 3 25.11 54.21 41.61
N GLN A 4 24.07 53.65 40.98
CA GLN A 4 22.67 54.06 40.64
C GLN A 4 22.54 54.97 39.40
N GLY A 5 21.67 54.54 38.48
CA GLY A 5 21.17 55.30 37.32
C GLY A 5 20.06 54.50 36.61
N HIS A 6 18.85 55.07 36.46
CA HIS A 6 17.63 54.37 36.02
C HIS A 6 17.37 54.41 34.50
N GLY A 7 16.56 53.47 33.99
CA GLY A 7 15.98 53.54 32.64
C GLY A 7 14.99 52.42 32.28
N GLN A 8 13.70 52.66 32.51
CA GLN A 8 12.56 52.04 31.79
C GLN A 8 11.88 53.17 30.96
N PRO A 9 11.09 52.92 29.89
CA PRO A 9 9.95 51.97 29.81
C PRO A 9 9.75 51.40 28.37
N PRO A 10 8.54 51.04 27.86
CA PRO A 10 7.30 50.56 28.46
C PRO A 10 6.86 49.16 27.96
N VAL A 11 5.78 48.64 28.55
CA VAL A 11 5.02 47.47 28.04
C VAL A 11 3.90 47.93 27.10
N MET A 12 3.73 47.25 25.96
CA MET A 12 2.48 47.26 25.18
C MET A 12 2.19 45.84 24.71
N GLY A 13 1.02 45.31 25.03
CA GLY A 13 0.68 43.90 24.77
C GLY A 13 0.05 43.67 23.40
N VAL A 14 0.10 42.41 22.95
CA VAL A 14 -0.83 41.87 21.96
C VAL A 14 -1.38 40.54 22.50
N VAL A 15 -2.69 40.50 22.68
CA VAL A 15 -3.48 39.29 22.92
C VAL A 15 -3.75 38.64 21.56
N GLY A 16 -3.62 37.31 21.43
CA GLY A 16 -4.03 36.66 20.17
C GLY A 16 -3.69 35.18 20.01
N SER A 17 -4.71 34.34 20.23
CA SER A 17 -4.95 33.08 19.52
C SER A 17 -3.88 31.99 19.51
N SER A 18 -3.99 31.09 20.47
CA SER A 18 -3.63 29.67 20.31
C SER A 18 -4.49 29.02 19.21
N ALA A 19 -3.98 28.93 17.98
CA ALA A 19 -4.61 28.18 16.90
C ALA A 19 -4.21 26.70 16.96
N GLN A 20 -5.03 25.88 17.64
CA GLN A 20 -4.99 24.43 17.49
C GLN A 20 -5.51 24.08 16.09
N MET A 21 -4.74 23.34 15.29
CA MET A 21 -5.19 22.80 14.00
C MET A 21 -5.65 21.34 14.19
N PRO A 22 -6.96 21.04 14.15
CA PRO A 22 -7.46 19.68 14.28
C PRO A 22 -7.33 18.92 12.96
N TYR A 23 -6.95 17.64 13.03
CA TYR A 23 -6.95 16.73 11.89
C TYR A 23 -8.39 16.48 11.40
N GLY A 24 -8.75 17.08 10.26
CA GLY A 24 -10.05 16.92 9.63
C GLY A 24 -10.19 15.58 8.92
N VAL A 25 -10.78 14.59 9.58
CA VAL A 25 -11.20 13.34 8.94
C VAL A 25 -12.52 13.58 8.21
N GLY A 26 -12.47 13.66 6.88
CA GLY A 26 -13.68 13.79 6.04
C GLY A 26 -14.49 12.49 6.03
N PRO A 27 -15.81 12.50 6.34
CA PRO A 27 -16.64 11.33 6.22
C PRO A 27 -17.01 11.09 4.75
N TYR A 28 -16.72 9.91 4.22
CA TYR A 28 -17.23 9.49 2.92
C TYR A 28 -18.75 9.30 2.98
N GLN A 29 -19.47 10.03 2.14
CA GLN A 29 -20.93 10.03 2.08
C GLN A 29 -21.42 8.78 1.33
N ALA A 30 -22.12 7.88 2.01
CA ALA A 30 -22.73 6.71 1.37
C ALA A 30 -23.98 7.11 0.57
N ASN A 31 -24.03 6.75 -0.71
CA ASN A 31 -25.20 6.99 -1.56
C ASN A 31 -26.39 6.14 -1.10
N GLN A 32 -27.40 6.79 -0.49
CA GLN A 32 -28.75 6.23 -0.36
C GLN A 32 -29.51 6.43 -1.67
N MET A 33 -29.93 5.35 -2.32
CA MET A 33 -30.95 5.43 -3.38
C MET A 33 -31.92 4.23 -3.37
N MET A 34 -33.20 4.57 -3.52
CA MET A 34 -34.36 3.72 -3.89
C MET A 34 -34.93 2.71 -2.87
N ARG A 35 -36.01 3.13 -2.20
CA ARG A 35 -37.12 2.27 -1.71
C ARG A 35 -38.11 1.99 -2.86
N PRO A 36 -38.73 0.80 -2.89
CA PRO A 36 -40.21 0.66 -2.91
C PRO A 36 -40.72 -0.60 -2.15
N SER A 37 -42.01 -0.86 -1.89
CA SER A 37 -43.18 0.01 -1.64
C SER A 37 -44.38 -0.81 -1.11
N ALA A 38 -44.93 -0.47 0.08
CA ALA A 38 -46.19 -0.98 0.67
C ALA A 38 -46.32 -2.51 0.99
N PRO A 39 -47.17 -2.91 1.96
CA PRO A 39 -47.32 -4.32 2.40
C PRO A 39 -48.52 -5.05 1.77
N PRO A 40 -48.51 -6.41 1.70
CA PRO A 40 -49.68 -7.22 1.45
C PRO A 40 -50.49 -7.52 2.74
N PRO A 41 -51.77 -7.94 2.63
CA PRO A 41 -52.68 -8.09 3.76
C PRO A 41 -52.58 -9.44 4.51
N VAL A 42 -53.24 -9.48 5.68
CA VAL A 42 -53.41 -10.65 6.56
C VAL A 42 -54.09 -11.85 5.89
N GLY A 43 -53.64 -13.08 6.21
CA GLY A 43 -54.34 -14.31 5.82
C GLY A 43 -53.73 -15.63 6.34
N SER A 44 -54.48 -16.30 7.21
CA SER A 44 -54.48 -17.76 7.49
C SER A 44 -53.19 -18.50 7.90
N THR A 45 -53.28 -19.08 9.11
CA THR A 45 -52.51 -20.20 9.66
C THR A 45 -52.32 -21.42 8.73
N GLN A 46 -51.10 -21.99 8.68
CA GLN A 46 -50.88 -23.44 8.77
C GLN A 46 -49.42 -23.86 9.06
N SER A 47 -49.30 -24.76 10.05
CA SER A 47 -48.32 -25.85 10.28
C SER A 47 -46.81 -25.72 9.96
N PRO A 48 -45.91 -26.17 10.87
CA PRO A 48 -44.49 -26.34 10.57
C PRO A 48 -44.23 -27.66 9.81
N GLN A 49 -43.48 -27.60 8.72
CA GLN A 49 -42.85 -28.79 8.12
C GLN A 49 -41.37 -28.56 7.86
N THR A 50 -40.57 -29.45 8.46
CA THR A 50 -39.13 -29.59 8.25
C THR A 50 -38.87 -30.09 6.83
N GLY A 51 -38.22 -29.27 6.00
CA GLY A 51 -37.82 -29.61 4.63
C GLY A 51 -36.46 -29.04 4.29
N GLY A 52 -35.39 -29.71 4.73
CA GLY A 52 -34.03 -29.35 4.31
C GLY A 52 -33.78 -29.80 2.87
N THR A 53 -33.77 -28.87 1.92
CA THR A 53 -33.45 -29.14 0.51
C THR A 53 -32.26 -28.31 0.02
N SER A 54 -31.40 -28.97 -0.76
CA SER A 54 -30.05 -28.51 -1.11
C SER A 54 -30.02 -27.22 -1.95
N ALA A 55 -29.72 -26.08 -1.32
CA ALA A 55 -29.37 -24.83 -2.02
C ALA A 55 -27.84 -24.68 -2.28
N LEU A 56 -27.01 -25.48 -1.61
CA LEU A 56 -25.55 -25.33 -1.57
C LEU A 56 -24.82 -25.42 -2.94
N PRO A 57 -25.19 -26.31 -3.89
CA PRO A 57 -24.40 -26.49 -5.12
C PRO A 57 -24.38 -25.25 -6.03
N ALA A 58 -25.52 -24.56 -6.15
CA ALA A 58 -25.65 -23.42 -7.07
C ALA A 58 -24.89 -22.17 -6.58
N GLN A 59 -24.91 -21.91 -5.27
CA GLN A 59 -24.18 -20.78 -4.68
C GLN A 59 -22.66 -20.98 -4.75
N LEU A 60 -22.17 -22.21 -4.51
CA LEU A 60 -20.75 -22.54 -4.67
C LEU A 60 -20.28 -22.39 -6.12
N ALA A 61 -21.08 -22.83 -7.10
CA ALA A 61 -20.76 -22.67 -8.52
C ALA A 61 -20.67 -21.19 -8.96
N GLN A 62 -21.62 -20.35 -8.51
CA GLN A 62 -21.56 -18.90 -8.80
C GLN A 62 -20.35 -18.21 -8.14
N HIS A 63 -20.02 -18.56 -6.89
CA HIS A 63 -18.87 -18.00 -6.19
C HIS A 63 -17.54 -18.38 -6.87
N GLN A 64 -17.45 -19.59 -7.39
CA GLN A 64 -16.23 -20.12 -8.03
C GLN A 64 -15.89 -19.41 -9.36
N LEU A 65 -16.89 -18.90 -10.09
CA LEU A 65 -16.69 -18.08 -11.29
C LEU A 65 -16.41 -16.59 -10.98
N ALA A 66 -16.78 -16.10 -9.80
CA ALA A 66 -16.62 -14.69 -9.44
C ALA A 66 -15.16 -14.30 -9.13
N TYR A 67 -14.39 -15.18 -8.50
CA TYR A 67 -12.99 -14.94 -8.11
C TYR A 67 -12.08 -14.43 -9.25
N PRO A 68 -11.95 -15.13 -10.40
CA PRO A 68 -11.08 -14.67 -11.49
C PRO A 68 -11.55 -13.32 -12.08
N HIS A 69 -12.85 -13.06 -12.10
CA HIS A 69 -13.38 -11.78 -12.60
C HIS A 69 -13.02 -10.61 -11.68
N ILE A 70 -13.12 -10.79 -10.36
CA ILE A 70 -12.77 -9.76 -9.36
C ILE A 70 -11.28 -9.44 -9.44
N HIS A 71 -10.41 -10.46 -9.51
CA HIS A 71 -8.95 -10.28 -9.65
C HIS A 71 -8.59 -9.53 -10.93
N GLN A 72 -9.17 -9.91 -12.08
CA GLN A 72 -8.94 -9.23 -13.35
C GLN A 72 -9.39 -7.76 -13.32
N GLN A 73 -10.54 -7.47 -12.70
CA GLN A 73 -11.04 -6.09 -12.56
C GLN A 73 -10.09 -5.23 -11.71
N GLN A 74 -9.56 -5.78 -10.61
CA GLN A 74 -8.62 -5.09 -9.74
C GLN A 74 -7.27 -4.82 -10.43
N GLN A 75 -6.79 -5.75 -11.25
CA GLN A 75 -5.59 -5.57 -12.06
C GLN A 75 -5.77 -4.48 -13.13
N GLN A 76 -6.95 -4.39 -13.76
CA GLN A 76 -7.30 -3.29 -14.68
C GLN A 76 -7.34 -1.93 -13.98
N GLN A 77 -7.87 -1.85 -12.75
CA GLN A 77 -7.87 -0.61 -11.96
C GLN A 77 -6.45 -0.15 -11.62
N LEU A 78 -5.57 -1.06 -11.19
CA LEU A 78 -4.15 -0.74 -10.96
C LEU A 78 -3.48 -0.21 -12.24
N GLN A 79 -3.77 -0.80 -13.40
CA GLN A 79 -3.20 -0.35 -14.67
C GLN A 79 -3.68 1.05 -15.06
N GLN A 80 -4.94 1.40 -14.82
CA GLN A 80 -5.45 2.77 -15.01
C GLN A 80 -4.80 3.77 -14.04
N GLN A 81 -4.65 3.40 -12.76
CA GLN A 81 -3.95 4.23 -11.77
C GLN A 81 -2.49 4.49 -12.17
N LEU A 82 -1.78 3.45 -12.62
CA LEU A 82 -0.41 3.55 -13.13
C LEU A 82 -0.33 4.45 -14.37
N GLN A 83 -1.25 4.31 -15.32
CA GLN A 83 -1.28 5.14 -16.52
C GLN A 83 -1.51 6.63 -16.19
N GLY A 84 -2.44 6.92 -15.26
CA GLY A 84 -2.66 8.28 -14.75
C GLY A 84 -1.45 8.84 -13.99
N PHE A 85 -0.83 8.03 -13.13
CA PHE A 85 0.41 8.38 -12.43
C PHE A 85 1.53 8.75 -13.43
N TRP A 86 1.81 7.88 -14.40
CA TRP A 86 2.87 8.11 -15.39
C TRP A 86 2.60 9.34 -16.24
N ALA A 87 1.35 9.56 -16.70
CA ALA A 87 0.98 10.77 -17.42
C ALA A 87 1.28 12.05 -16.62
N SER A 88 0.90 12.08 -15.34
CA SER A 88 1.20 13.21 -14.43
C SER A 88 2.72 13.38 -14.22
N GLN A 89 3.47 12.28 -14.04
CA GLN A 89 4.93 12.34 -13.87
C GLN A 89 5.65 12.88 -15.10
N TYR A 90 5.21 12.52 -16.32
CA TYR A 90 5.75 13.09 -17.56
C TYR A 90 5.46 14.59 -17.66
N GLN A 91 4.23 15.04 -17.38
CA GLN A 91 3.90 16.47 -17.38
C GLN A 91 4.65 17.27 -16.32
N GLU A 92 4.94 16.68 -15.16
CA GLU A 92 5.76 17.32 -14.12
C GLU A 92 7.22 17.47 -14.58
N ILE A 93 7.79 16.46 -15.25
CA ILE A 93 9.13 16.52 -15.84
C ILE A 93 9.22 17.59 -16.94
N GLU A 94 8.23 17.70 -17.82
CA GLU A 94 8.20 18.71 -18.88
C GLU A 94 8.13 20.16 -18.34
N GLN A 95 7.53 20.36 -17.16
CA GLN A 95 7.42 21.66 -16.50
C GLN A 95 8.57 21.97 -15.53
N THR A 96 9.38 20.98 -15.18
CA THR A 96 10.50 21.14 -14.23
C THR A 96 11.61 21.99 -14.84
N SER A 97 11.95 23.09 -14.16
CA SER A 97 13.03 24.01 -14.60
C SER A 97 14.09 24.28 -13.52
N ASP A 98 13.83 23.91 -12.25
CA ASP A 98 14.71 24.17 -11.12
C ASP A 98 15.43 22.90 -10.61
N PHE A 99 16.49 22.49 -11.29
CA PHE A 99 17.37 21.36 -10.92
C PHE A 99 18.23 21.58 -9.65
N LYS A 100 17.69 22.27 -8.64
CA LYS A 100 18.35 22.55 -7.34
C LYS A 100 17.63 21.87 -6.19
N ASN A 101 16.31 21.79 -6.24
CA ASN A 101 15.47 21.29 -5.16
C ASN A 101 15.13 19.81 -5.43
N HIS A 102 15.79 18.90 -4.70
CA HIS A 102 15.57 17.46 -4.84
C HIS A 102 15.14 16.85 -3.51
N SER A 103 14.15 15.97 -3.54
CA SER A 103 13.70 15.16 -2.39
C SER A 103 14.81 14.25 -1.84
N LEU A 104 15.79 13.88 -2.67
CA LEU A 104 16.89 12.97 -2.34
C LEU A 104 18.27 13.67 -2.39
N PRO A 105 19.15 13.46 -1.40
CA PRO A 105 20.44 14.13 -1.34
C PRO A 105 21.43 13.58 -2.39
N LEU A 106 21.76 14.41 -3.39
CA LEU A 106 22.65 14.07 -4.52
C LEU A 106 24.00 13.48 -4.08
N ALA A 107 24.57 13.94 -2.96
CA ALA A 107 25.82 13.40 -2.42
C ALA A 107 25.69 11.94 -1.96
N ARG A 108 24.53 11.51 -1.46
CA ARG A 108 24.27 10.11 -1.10
C ARG A 108 24.08 9.24 -2.34
N ILE A 109 23.35 9.74 -3.34
CA ILE A 109 23.19 9.08 -4.65
C ILE A 109 24.56 8.84 -5.28
N LYS A 110 25.39 9.89 -5.39
CA LYS A 110 26.76 9.79 -5.91
C LYS A 110 27.63 8.81 -5.10
N LYS A 111 27.44 8.69 -3.77
CA LYS A 111 28.15 7.72 -2.94
C LYS A 111 27.70 6.28 -3.22
N ILE A 112 26.42 6.03 -3.47
CA ILE A 112 25.89 4.71 -3.85
C ILE A 112 26.42 4.30 -5.23
N MET A 113 26.36 5.21 -6.22
CA MET A 113 26.95 4.99 -7.55
C MET A 113 28.47 4.74 -7.51
N LYS A 114 29.15 5.15 -6.43
CA LYS A 114 30.59 4.95 -6.17
C LYS A 114 30.91 3.76 -5.25
N ALA A 115 29.90 2.95 -4.89
CA ALA A 115 30.12 1.70 -4.18
C ALA A 115 30.69 0.60 -5.11
N ASP A 116 30.46 0.75 -6.41
CA ASP A 116 31.12 -0.03 -7.46
C ASP A 116 32.53 0.54 -7.73
N GLU A 117 33.55 -0.32 -7.62
CA GLU A 117 34.97 0.06 -7.75
C GLU A 117 35.37 0.44 -9.19
N ASP A 118 34.66 -0.08 -10.21
CA ASP A 118 34.95 0.22 -11.61
C ASP A 118 34.45 1.61 -12.04
N VAL A 119 33.55 2.22 -11.28
CA VAL A 119 32.97 3.54 -11.58
C VAL A 119 33.96 4.65 -11.23
N ARG A 120 34.79 5.08 -12.19
CA ARG A 120 35.84 6.11 -11.96
C ARG A 120 35.32 7.55 -11.88
N MET A 121 34.47 7.98 -12.81
CA MET A 121 33.93 9.34 -12.88
C MET A 121 32.42 9.32 -13.11
N ILE A 122 31.72 10.34 -12.62
CA ILE A 122 30.26 10.48 -12.70
C ILE A 122 29.96 11.93 -13.09
N SER A 123 29.21 12.14 -14.17
CA SER A 123 28.72 13.48 -14.59
C SER A 123 27.91 14.12 -13.46
N ALA A 124 27.94 15.46 -13.35
CA ALA A 124 27.10 16.19 -12.40
C ALA A 124 25.59 15.97 -12.64
N GLU A 125 25.20 15.64 -13.87
CA GLU A 125 23.82 15.41 -14.29
C GLU A 125 23.28 14.05 -13.85
N ALA A 126 24.14 13.02 -13.75
CA ALA A 126 23.67 11.67 -13.47
C ALA A 126 23.02 11.53 -12.07
N PRO A 127 23.57 12.10 -10.97
CA PRO A 127 22.88 12.14 -9.68
C PRO A 127 21.54 12.91 -9.70
N VAL A 128 21.40 13.93 -10.55
CA VAL A 128 20.14 14.69 -10.73
C VAL A 128 19.07 13.81 -11.37
N VAL A 129 19.41 13.13 -12.46
CA VAL A 129 18.50 12.16 -13.11
C VAL A 129 18.13 11.02 -12.15
N PHE A 130 19.11 10.47 -11.43
CA PHE A 130 18.85 9.43 -10.42
C PHE A 130 17.95 9.92 -9.27
N ALA A 131 18.05 11.19 -8.83
CA ALA A 131 17.17 11.70 -7.79
C ALA A 131 15.69 11.62 -8.21
N ARG A 132 15.37 12.02 -9.44
CA ARG A 132 14.01 11.94 -9.96
C ARG A 132 13.59 10.51 -10.30
N ALA A 133 14.47 9.71 -10.90
CA ALA A 133 14.19 8.30 -11.20
C ALA A 133 13.90 7.48 -9.92
N CYS A 134 14.65 7.69 -8.84
CA CYS A 134 14.44 7.01 -7.56
C CYS A 134 13.13 7.45 -6.87
N GLU A 135 12.72 8.71 -7.01
CA GLU A 135 11.42 9.20 -6.55
C GLU A 135 10.26 8.47 -7.27
N MET A 136 10.30 8.46 -8.62
CA MET A 136 9.31 7.77 -9.45
C MET A 136 9.26 6.26 -9.20
N PHE A 137 10.42 5.62 -9.09
CA PHE A 137 10.56 4.20 -8.74
C PHE A 137 9.93 3.88 -7.38
N THR A 138 10.19 4.71 -6.36
CA THR A 138 9.63 4.52 -5.02
C THR A 138 8.11 4.64 -5.03
N LEU A 139 7.56 5.63 -5.75
CA LEU A 139 6.12 5.85 -5.88
C LEU A 139 5.44 4.68 -6.62
N GLU A 140 5.98 4.24 -7.75
CA GLU A 140 5.41 3.13 -8.52
C GLU A 140 5.48 1.80 -7.77
N LEU A 141 6.63 1.46 -7.17
CA LEU A 141 6.78 0.24 -6.38
C LEU A 141 5.81 0.26 -5.18
N THR A 142 5.65 1.42 -4.53
CA THR A 142 4.70 1.57 -3.42
C THR A 142 3.25 1.39 -3.90
N LEU A 143 2.85 1.97 -5.04
CA LEU A 143 1.49 1.81 -5.58
C LEU A 143 1.17 0.34 -5.95
N ARG A 144 2.11 -0.34 -6.62
CA ARG A 144 1.97 -1.76 -6.97
C ARG A 144 1.92 -2.65 -5.72
N SER A 145 2.71 -2.33 -4.69
CA SER A 145 2.68 -3.06 -3.41
C SER A 145 1.41 -2.77 -2.60
N TRP A 146 0.90 -1.53 -2.63
CA TRP A 146 -0.35 -1.17 -1.96
C TRP A 146 -1.55 -1.92 -2.53
N ASN A 147 -1.58 -2.19 -3.84
CA ASN A 147 -2.60 -3.02 -4.45
C ASN A 147 -2.70 -4.42 -3.79
N HIS A 148 -1.57 -5.04 -3.44
CA HIS A 148 -1.54 -6.28 -2.67
C HIS A 148 -2.00 -6.11 -1.21
N THR A 149 -1.71 -4.96 -0.59
CA THR A 149 -2.24 -4.64 0.74
C THR A 149 -3.77 -4.62 0.73
N GLU A 150 -4.36 -4.02 -0.31
CA GLU A 150 -5.82 -3.93 -0.50
C GLU A 150 -6.46 -5.26 -0.92
N GLU A 151 -5.83 -6.05 -1.80
CA GLU A 151 -6.22 -7.45 -2.11
C GLU A 151 -6.40 -8.27 -0.82
N ASN A 152 -5.47 -8.13 0.12
CA ASN A 152 -5.49 -8.81 1.42
C ASN A 152 -6.37 -8.10 2.48
N LYS A 153 -7.14 -7.07 2.09
CA LYS A 153 -8.01 -6.26 2.96
C LYS A 153 -7.29 -5.64 4.16
N ARG A 154 -5.98 -5.39 4.03
CA ARG A 154 -5.15 -4.72 5.04
C ARG A 154 -5.12 -3.21 4.80
N ARG A 155 -4.64 -2.48 5.80
CA ARG A 155 -4.34 -1.03 5.74
C ARG A 155 -2.89 -0.71 6.16
N THR A 156 -2.07 -1.75 6.23
CA THR A 156 -0.66 -1.67 6.62
C THR A 156 0.13 -2.43 5.56
N LEU A 157 0.99 -1.70 4.85
CA LEU A 157 1.91 -2.24 3.86
C LEU A 157 2.95 -3.13 4.54
N GLN A 158 3.21 -4.30 3.98
CA GLN A 158 4.15 -5.29 4.53
C GLN A 158 5.21 -5.69 3.49
N LYS A 159 6.34 -6.24 3.96
CA LYS A 159 7.41 -6.74 3.08
C LYS A 159 6.88 -7.75 2.03
N ASN A 160 5.93 -8.59 2.43
CA ASN A 160 5.32 -9.59 1.54
C ASN A 160 4.47 -8.97 0.41
N ASP A 161 3.95 -7.76 0.58
CA ASP A 161 3.30 -7.01 -0.52
C ASP A 161 4.31 -6.56 -1.58
N ILE A 162 5.50 -6.14 -1.13
CA ILE A 162 6.61 -5.72 -2.01
C ILE A 162 7.15 -6.94 -2.78
N ALA A 163 7.36 -8.06 -2.09
CA ALA A 163 7.77 -9.33 -2.72
C ALA A 163 6.71 -9.87 -3.70
N ALA A 164 5.42 -9.61 -3.43
CA ALA A 164 4.33 -9.93 -4.36
C ALA A 164 4.36 -9.02 -5.61
N ALA A 165 4.56 -7.72 -5.42
CA ALA A 165 4.62 -6.72 -6.50
C ALA A 165 5.80 -6.93 -7.45
N ILE A 166 6.97 -7.29 -6.90
CA ILE A 166 8.20 -7.58 -7.67
C ILE A 166 7.94 -8.72 -8.67
N THR A 167 7.50 -9.88 -8.21
CA THR A 167 7.29 -11.05 -9.09
C THR A 167 6.10 -10.91 -10.05
N ARG A 168 5.18 -9.97 -9.81
CA ARG A 168 4.11 -9.66 -10.77
C ARG A 168 4.59 -8.78 -11.94
N ASN A 169 5.83 -8.27 -11.92
CA ASN A 169 6.32 -7.38 -12.97
C ASN A 169 7.84 -7.52 -13.22
N GLU A 170 8.19 -8.08 -14.38
CA GLU A 170 9.56 -8.35 -14.84
C GLU A 170 10.53 -7.16 -14.76
N ILE A 171 10.06 -5.91 -14.83
CA ILE A 171 10.94 -4.72 -14.69
C ILE A 171 11.58 -4.63 -13.31
N PHE A 172 11.06 -5.37 -12.32
CA PHE A 172 11.56 -5.42 -10.96
C PHE A 172 12.41 -6.68 -10.66
N ASP A 173 12.70 -7.53 -11.65
CA ASP A 173 13.45 -8.78 -11.42
C ASP A 173 14.86 -8.56 -10.82
N PHE A 174 15.45 -7.37 -11.03
CA PHE A 174 16.70 -6.95 -10.39
C PHE A 174 16.63 -6.86 -8.85
N LEU A 175 15.44 -6.97 -8.25
CA LEU A 175 15.19 -6.94 -6.80
C LEU A 175 14.97 -8.32 -6.18
N VAL A 176 14.92 -9.40 -6.97
CA VAL A 176 14.59 -10.76 -6.47
C VAL A 176 15.54 -11.22 -5.36
N ASP A 177 16.84 -10.99 -5.52
CA ASP A 177 17.86 -11.34 -4.51
C ASP A 177 17.89 -10.39 -3.30
N ILE A 178 17.27 -9.21 -3.43
CA ILE A 178 17.22 -8.16 -2.38
C ILE A 178 15.98 -8.32 -1.50
N VAL A 179 14.85 -8.73 -2.08
CA VAL A 179 13.57 -8.92 -1.39
C VAL A 179 13.12 -10.38 -1.54
N PRO A 180 13.77 -11.31 -0.83
CA PRO A 180 13.41 -12.72 -0.89
C PRO A 180 11.97 -12.92 -0.41
N ARG A 181 11.22 -13.73 -1.15
CA ARG A 181 9.90 -14.22 -0.76
C ARG A 181 10.02 -15.07 0.50
N GLU A 182 9.11 -14.83 1.44
CA GLU A 182 8.81 -15.78 2.50
C GLU A 182 8.01 -16.91 1.86
N ASP A 183 8.73 -17.94 1.38
CA ASP A 183 8.15 -19.12 0.75
C ASP A 183 7.19 -19.81 1.74
N LEU A 184 5.96 -20.09 1.29
CA LEU A 184 4.92 -20.84 2.03
C LEU A 184 5.34 -22.29 2.38
N LYS A 185 6.59 -22.69 2.14
CA LYS A 185 7.14 -24.02 2.40
C LYS A 185 7.35 -24.30 3.89
N ASP A 186 7.61 -23.27 4.71
CA ASP A 186 7.86 -23.47 6.15
C ASP A 186 6.61 -23.94 6.90
N GLU A 187 5.40 -23.53 6.51
CA GLU A 187 4.16 -24.09 7.08
C GLU A 187 3.94 -25.57 6.73
N VAL A 188 4.35 -26.01 5.53
CA VAL A 188 4.18 -27.41 5.11
C VAL A 188 5.14 -28.34 5.86
N LEU A 189 6.34 -27.86 6.21
CA LEU A 189 7.30 -28.62 7.02
C LEU A 189 6.95 -28.58 8.52
N ALA A 190 6.38 -27.48 9.03
CA ALA A 190 5.96 -27.35 10.43
C ALA A 190 4.64 -28.10 10.75
N SER A 191 3.79 -28.35 9.75
CA SER A 191 2.49 -29.02 9.92
C SER A 191 2.52 -30.54 9.75
N MET A 192 3.64 -31.13 9.29
CA MET A 192 3.80 -32.58 9.27
C MET A 192 3.93 -33.14 10.69
N PRO A 193 3.02 -34.01 11.16
CA PRO A 193 3.20 -34.68 12.44
C PRO A 193 4.46 -35.56 12.34
N ARG A 194 5.42 -35.35 13.23
CA ARG A 194 6.53 -36.30 13.43
C ARG A 194 5.93 -37.62 13.94
N GLY A 195 5.66 -38.53 13.00
CA GLY A 195 5.14 -39.85 13.29
C GLY A 195 6.04 -40.56 14.29
N THR A 196 5.53 -40.82 15.50
CA THR A 196 6.20 -41.67 16.48
C THR A 196 6.22 -43.09 15.94
N LEU A 197 7.36 -43.51 15.37
CA LEU A 197 7.57 -44.90 14.99
C LEU A 197 7.46 -45.79 16.24
N PRO A 198 6.53 -46.75 16.30
CA PRO A 198 6.41 -47.63 17.45
C PRO A 198 7.61 -48.59 17.50
N VAL A 199 8.11 -48.79 18.71
CA VAL A 199 9.17 -49.76 19.03
C VAL A 199 8.74 -51.17 18.61
N GLY A 200 9.59 -51.84 17.82
CA GLY A 200 9.37 -53.21 17.37
C GLY A 200 10.41 -54.18 17.92
N GLY A 201 9.99 -54.96 18.92
CA GLY A 201 10.55 -56.23 19.37
C GLY A 201 9.47 -56.93 20.23
N PRO A 202 9.61 -58.20 20.63
CA PRO A 202 10.70 -59.15 20.36
C PRO A 202 10.26 -60.36 19.50
N ASP A 203 11.23 -61.18 19.07
CA ASP A 203 11.32 -62.64 19.35
C ASP A 203 12.54 -63.25 18.62
#